data_AF-A0A060XP77-F1
#
_entry.id   AF-A0A060XP77-F1
#
_cell.length_a   1.000
_cell.length_b   1.000
_cell.length_c   1.000
_cell.angle_alpha   90.00
_cell.angle_beta   90.00
_cell.angle_gamma   90.00
#
_symmetry.space_group_name_H-M   'P 1'
#
loop_
_entity.id
_entity.type
_entity.pdbx_description
1 polymer ?
#
loop_
_entity_poly.entity_id
_entity_poly.type
_entity_poly.pdbx_seq_one_letter_code
_entity_poly.pdbx_strand_id
1 'polypeptide(L)'
;MPVLSDTERKGCKNMLGIMSRGDILSLSDTVTNKMIAVENITEAVEAILSYTKDTEELLKRKKVHRDVIFKYLAKEGVVMPPNSEKHQLVKRTLEFWSTGKALDYQTPAVETSLSLRPAESVSVSSEAGYSPGFDHLALARQFCQWFFQLLNSQNPSLRQPPKDWGPQHFWEDVRLRLFSSAVGQQMEEFHGSELTSLRLLALARDERLLLSPNLDPPGLKVLSSPHGLVLVAVAGTIHRDDVCLGVYEQVFGLIRSPLEQNSWKIKFVNLKIKGQDALGGAEELASPALTCSSSELQLLCR
;
A
#
# COMPACT_ATOMS: atom_id res chain seq x y z
N MET A 1 36.70 -20.03 -9.96
CA MET A 1 35.96 -20.69 -8.86
C MET A 1 34.49 -20.44 -9.11
N PRO A 2 33.62 -21.46 -9.27
CA PRO A 2 32.20 -21.19 -9.41
C PRO A 2 31.71 -20.64 -8.08
N VAL A 3 31.21 -19.41 -8.10
CA VAL A 3 30.72 -18.70 -6.90
C VAL A 3 29.31 -19.16 -6.53
N LEU A 4 28.60 -19.78 -7.48
CA LEU A 4 27.25 -20.31 -7.31
C LEU A 4 27.29 -21.80 -6.97
N SER A 5 26.41 -22.22 -6.05
CA SER A 5 26.16 -23.64 -5.78
C SER A 5 25.54 -24.35 -6.99
N ASP A 6 25.64 -25.68 -7.05
CA ASP A 6 25.07 -26.46 -8.17
C ASP A 6 23.55 -26.29 -8.30
N THR A 7 22.84 -26.12 -7.19
CA THR A 7 21.39 -25.86 -7.16
C THR A 7 21.05 -24.48 -7.71
N GLU A 8 21.78 -23.44 -7.29
CA GLU A 8 21.63 -22.09 -7.84
C GLU A 8 21.99 -22.03 -9.32
N ARG A 9 23.08 -22.70 -9.73
CA ARG A 9 23.51 -22.72 -11.13
C ARG A 9 22.46 -23.38 -12.02
N LYS A 10 21.89 -24.49 -11.57
CA LYS A 10 20.78 -25.17 -12.25
C LYS A 10 19.52 -24.30 -12.29
N GLY A 11 19.16 -23.69 -11.16
CA GLY A 11 18.00 -22.82 -11.03
C GLY A 11 18.08 -21.59 -11.92
N CYS A 12 19.22 -20.89 -11.90
CA CYS A 12 19.51 -19.78 -12.81
C CYS A 12 19.41 -20.21 -14.27
N LYS A 13 19.99 -21.35 -14.65
CA LYS A 13 19.92 -21.85 -16.04
C LYS A 13 18.47 -22.09 -16.48
N ASN A 14 17.65 -22.70 -15.62
CA ASN A 14 16.24 -22.94 -15.89
C ASN A 14 15.43 -21.64 -16.02
N MET A 15 15.69 -20.66 -15.15
CA MET A 15 15.05 -19.35 -15.19
C MET A 15 15.42 -18.56 -16.46
N LEU A 16 16.70 -18.54 -16.84
CA LEU A 16 17.17 -17.87 -18.06
C LEU A 16 16.52 -18.45 -19.31
N GLY A 17 16.18 -19.74 -19.32
CA GLY A 17 15.45 -20.38 -20.42
C GLY A 17 14.02 -19.88 -20.64
N ILE A 18 13.45 -19.11 -19.71
CA ILE A 18 12.11 -18.49 -19.82
C ILE A 18 12.20 -17.06 -20.40
N MET A 19 13.40 -16.48 -20.44
CA MET A 19 13.63 -15.12 -20.91
C MET A 19 13.72 -15.04 -22.45
N SER A 20 13.45 -13.85 -22.99
CA SER A 20 13.61 -13.59 -24.42
C SER A 20 15.10 -13.52 -24.81
N ARG A 21 15.42 -13.84 -26.08
CA ARG A 21 16.80 -13.71 -26.60
C ARG A 21 17.40 -12.33 -26.34
N GLY A 22 16.62 -11.27 -26.58
CA GLY A 22 17.09 -9.89 -26.40
C GLY A 22 17.38 -9.55 -24.93
N ASP A 23 16.58 -10.06 -24.00
CA ASP A 23 16.80 -9.82 -22.57
C ASP A 23 17.98 -10.62 -22.01
N ILE A 24 18.21 -11.83 -22.52
CA ILE A 24 19.39 -12.64 -22.15
C ILE A 24 20.67 -11.94 -22.59
N LEU A 25 20.74 -11.45 -23.84
CA LEU A 25 21.91 -10.73 -24.35
C LEU A 25 22.15 -9.41 -23.59
N SER A 26 21.08 -8.67 -23.30
CA SER A 26 21.21 -7.43 -22.52
C SER A 26 21.62 -7.70 -21.06
N LEU A 27 21.17 -8.82 -20.49
CA LEU A 27 21.57 -9.26 -19.16
C LEU A 27 23.03 -9.70 -19.14
N SER A 28 23.52 -10.41 -20.17
CA SER A 28 24.94 -10.79 -20.27
C SER A 28 25.83 -9.56 -20.35
N ASP A 29 25.49 -8.55 -21.15
CA ASP A 29 26.24 -7.29 -21.22
C ASP A 29 26.36 -6.60 -19.86
N THR A 30 25.29 -6.65 -19.07
CA THR A 30 25.25 -6.03 -17.74
C THR A 30 26.08 -6.82 -16.73
N VAL A 31 26.08 -8.16 -16.82
CA VAL A 31 26.79 -9.04 -15.88
C VAL A 31 28.29 -9.09 -16.21
N THR A 32 28.66 -9.04 -17.49
CA THR A 32 30.08 -9.05 -17.92
C THR A 32 30.68 -7.65 -18.02
N ASN A 33 29.90 -6.60 -17.73
CA ASN A 33 30.26 -5.20 -17.96
C ASN A 33 30.75 -4.96 -19.40
N LYS A 34 30.12 -5.62 -20.37
CA LYS A 34 30.45 -5.62 -21.81
C LYS A 34 31.89 -6.06 -22.13
N MET A 35 32.60 -6.70 -21.20
CA MET A 35 33.97 -7.18 -21.43
C MET A 35 34.01 -8.47 -22.27
N ILE A 36 32.87 -9.09 -22.50
CA ILE A 36 32.74 -10.32 -23.29
C ILE A 36 31.70 -10.05 -24.36
N ALA A 37 32.11 -10.11 -25.62
CA ALA A 37 31.20 -10.07 -26.75
C ALA A 37 30.53 -11.44 -26.87
N VAL A 38 29.21 -11.46 -26.80
CA VAL A 38 28.43 -12.69 -26.88
C VAL A 38 27.46 -12.63 -28.05
N GLU A 39 27.55 -13.58 -28.97
CA GLU A 39 26.78 -13.58 -30.21
C GLU A 39 25.56 -14.50 -30.17
N ASN A 40 25.61 -15.55 -29.33
CA ASN A 40 24.57 -16.56 -29.23
C ASN A 40 24.02 -16.74 -27.81
N ILE A 41 22.81 -17.29 -27.71
CA ILE A 41 22.08 -17.45 -26.43
C ILE A 41 22.84 -18.38 -25.48
N THR A 42 23.44 -19.44 -25.99
CA THR A 42 24.14 -20.46 -25.19
C THR A 42 25.33 -19.85 -24.48
N GLU A 43 26.19 -19.14 -25.22
CA GLU A 43 27.31 -18.39 -24.68
C GLU A 43 26.85 -17.31 -23.70
N ALA A 44 25.69 -16.67 -23.95
CA ALA A 44 25.19 -15.61 -23.07
C ALA A 44 24.77 -16.17 -21.72
N VAL A 45 24.10 -17.33 -21.72
CA VAL A 45 23.74 -18.05 -20.51
C VAL A 45 25.00 -18.52 -19.78
N GLU A 46 25.99 -19.07 -20.49
CA GLU A 46 27.25 -19.50 -19.86
C GLU A 46 28.05 -18.33 -19.27
N ALA A 47 28.10 -17.19 -19.96
CA ALA A 47 28.72 -15.97 -19.46
C ALA A 47 28.00 -15.45 -18.21
N ILE A 48 26.66 -15.39 -18.20
CA ILE A 48 25.89 -14.99 -17.02
C ILE A 48 26.21 -15.92 -15.85
N LEU A 49 26.18 -17.24 -16.05
CA LEU A 49 26.45 -18.23 -14.99
C LEU A 49 27.90 -18.20 -14.49
N SER A 50 28.85 -17.75 -15.31
CA SER A 50 30.27 -17.72 -14.96
C SER A 50 30.69 -16.43 -14.24
N TYR A 51 30.01 -15.32 -14.55
CA TYR A 51 30.35 -13.98 -14.02
C TYR A 51 29.38 -13.48 -12.95
N THR A 52 28.27 -14.19 -12.70
CA THR A 52 27.40 -13.91 -11.56
C THR A 52 28.05 -14.39 -10.26
N LYS A 53 28.29 -13.45 -9.34
CA LYS A 53 28.79 -13.73 -7.98
C LYS A 53 27.68 -13.80 -6.94
N ASP A 54 26.58 -13.09 -7.20
CA ASP A 54 25.45 -12.96 -6.30
C ASP A 54 24.14 -13.16 -7.09
N THR A 55 23.42 -14.23 -6.74
CA THR A 55 22.13 -14.63 -7.31
C THR A 55 21.02 -13.64 -6.98
N GLU A 56 21.05 -13.01 -5.80
CA GLU A 56 20.10 -11.99 -5.40
C GLU A 56 20.24 -10.72 -6.25
N GLU A 57 21.48 -10.27 -6.47
CA GLU A 57 21.74 -9.13 -7.35
C GLU A 57 21.32 -9.41 -8.79
N LEU A 58 21.54 -10.64 -9.28
CA LEU A 58 21.11 -11.04 -10.62
C LEU A 58 19.59 -10.93 -10.75
N LEU A 59 18.85 -11.49 -9.78
CA LEU A 59 17.39 -11.49 -9.75
C LEU A 59 16.80 -10.07 -9.60
N LYS A 60 17.52 -9.16 -8.93
CA LYS A 60 17.11 -7.75 -8.77
C LYS A 60 17.29 -6.92 -10.05
N ARG A 61 18.16 -7.31 -11.00
CA ARG A 61 18.43 -6.54 -12.24
C ARG A 61 17.16 -6.28 -13.06
N LYS A 62 17.13 -5.13 -13.74
CA LYS A 62 15.95 -4.61 -14.48
C LYS A 62 15.42 -5.58 -15.54
N LYS A 63 16.32 -6.36 -16.16
CA LYS A 63 16.00 -7.34 -17.21
C LYS A 63 15.38 -8.63 -16.69
N VAL A 64 15.56 -8.95 -15.41
CA VAL A 64 14.87 -10.06 -14.77
C VAL A 64 13.53 -9.54 -14.26
N HIS A 65 12.48 -9.67 -15.07
CA HIS A 65 11.16 -9.15 -14.73
C HIS A 65 10.45 -10.01 -13.66
N ARG A 66 9.49 -9.41 -12.95
CA ARG A 66 8.70 -10.09 -11.91
C ARG A 66 8.02 -11.35 -12.45
N ASP A 67 7.45 -11.26 -13.65
CA ASP A 67 6.74 -12.35 -14.30
C ASP A 67 7.66 -13.51 -14.67
N VAL A 68 8.92 -13.26 -15.04
CA VAL A 68 9.92 -14.30 -15.29
C VAL A 68 10.19 -15.13 -14.04
N ILE A 69 10.41 -14.46 -12.90
CA ILE A 69 10.67 -15.15 -11.62
C ILE A 69 9.41 -15.89 -11.15
N PHE A 70 8.24 -15.27 -11.33
CA PHE A 70 6.95 -15.90 -11.02
C PHE A 70 6.71 -17.18 -11.84
N LYS A 71 6.86 -17.09 -13.17
CA LYS A 71 6.73 -18.23 -14.09
C LYS A 71 7.74 -19.33 -13.78
N TYR A 72 8.97 -18.96 -13.43
CA TYR A 72 10.00 -19.91 -13.00
C TYR A 72 9.58 -20.67 -11.75
N LEU A 73 9.20 -19.98 -10.67
CA LEU A 73 8.76 -20.61 -9.43
C LEU A 73 7.54 -21.52 -9.63
N ALA A 74 6.55 -21.06 -10.40
CA ALA A 74 5.38 -21.88 -10.74
C ALA A 74 5.76 -23.15 -11.51
N LYS A 75 6.71 -23.06 -12.46
CA LYS A 75 7.22 -24.20 -13.24
C LYS A 75 7.96 -25.22 -12.37
N GLU A 76 8.66 -24.76 -11.33
CA GLU A 76 9.35 -25.61 -10.36
C GLU A 76 8.43 -26.11 -9.23
N GLY A 77 7.12 -25.85 -9.32
CA GLY A 77 6.12 -26.31 -8.35
C GLY A 77 6.06 -25.47 -7.06
N VAL A 78 6.73 -24.33 -7.01
CA VAL A 78 6.67 -23.39 -5.89
C VAL A 78 5.49 -22.45 -6.10
N VAL A 79 4.41 -22.70 -5.36
CA VAL A 79 3.19 -21.89 -5.43
C VAL A 79 3.47 -20.52 -4.81
N MET A 80 3.39 -19.49 -5.64
CA MET A 80 3.44 -18.10 -5.22
C MET A 80 2.11 -17.44 -5.54
N PRO A 81 1.54 -16.63 -4.61
CA PRO A 81 0.39 -15.80 -4.92
C PRO A 81 0.64 -14.93 -6.16
N PRO A 82 -0.31 -14.76 -7.10
CA PRO A 82 -0.10 -14.01 -8.35
C PRO A 82 0.27 -12.54 -8.12
N ASN A 83 -0.08 -11.99 -6.95
CA ASN A 83 0.27 -10.66 -6.47
C ASN A 83 1.66 -10.57 -5.79
N SER A 84 2.42 -11.68 -5.70
CA SER A 84 3.74 -11.70 -5.08
C SER A 84 4.67 -10.69 -5.76
N GLU A 85 5.22 -9.78 -4.97
CA GLU A 85 6.10 -8.74 -5.48
C GLU A 85 7.46 -9.31 -5.89
N LYS A 86 8.18 -8.59 -6.75
CA LYS A 86 9.49 -9.05 -7.28
C LYS A 86 10.44 -9.45 -6.15
N HIS A 87 10.51 -8.67 -5.07
CA HIS A 87 11.39 -8.97 -3.94
C HIS A 87 10.97 -10.25 -3.17
N GLN A 88 9.67 -10.54 -3.03
CA GLN A 88 9.18 -11.77 -2.41
C GLN A 88 9.49 -12.98 -3.27
N LEU A 89 9.35 -12.84 -4.59
CA LEU A 89 9.75 -13.86 -5.55
C LEU A 89 11.25 -14.10 -5.49
N VAL A 90 12.08 -13.05 -5.46
CA VAL A 90 13.54 -13.18 -5.26
C VAL A 90 13.84 -13.93 -3.97
N LYS A 91 13.27 -13.51 -2.83
CA LYS A 91 13.49 -14.17 -1.54
C LYS A 91 13.10 -15.65 -1.59
N ARG A 92 11.93 -15.96 -2.12
CA ARG A 92 11.46 -17.35 -2.24
C ARG A 92 12.35 -18.17 -3.18
N THR A 93 12.81 -17.59 -4.29
CA THR A 93 13.74 -18.23 -5.22
C THR A 93 15.06 -18.57 -4.53
N LEU A 94 15.62 -17.65 -3.73
CA LEU A 94 16.86 -17.91 -2.97
C LEU A 94 16.65 -18.99 -1.90
N GLU A 95 15.53 -18.95 -1.17
CA GLU A 95 15.17 -20.00 -0.21
C GLU A 95 15.03 -21.36 -0.89
N PHE A 96 14.37 -21.40 -2.05
CA PHE A 96 14.18 -22.62 -2.85
C PHE A 96 15.52 -23.19 -3.34
N TRP A 97 16.43 -22.35 -3.85
CA TRP A 97 17.76 -22.77 -4.28
C TRP A 97 18.66 -23.24 -3.13
N SER A 98 18.44 -22.71 -1.92
CA SER A 98 19.19 -23.08 -0.72
C SER A 98 18.68 -24.37 -0.06
N THR A 99 17.36 -24.63 -0.08
CA THR A 99 16.74 -25.76 0.63
C THR A 99 16.42 -26.96 -0.27
N GLY A 100 16.38 -26.78 -1.59
CA GLY A 100 16.10 -27.85 -2.55
C GLY A 100 14.69 -28.46 -2.44
N LYS A 101 13.76 -27.83 -1.70
CA LYS A 101 12.39 -28.31 -1.48
C LYS A 101 11.37 -27.19 -1.68
N ALA A 102 10.33 -27.45 -2.47
CA ALA A 102 9.13 -26.62 -2.52
C ALA A 102 8.38 -26.79 -1.17
N LEU A 103 8.33 -25.75 -0.36
CA LEU A 103 7.61 -25.75 0.92
C LEU A 103 6.35 -24.89 0.80
N ASP A 104 5.20 -25.50 1.12
CA ASP A 104 3.90 -24.85 1.25
C ASP A 104 3.85 -23.94 2.48
N TYR A 105 3.29 -22.75 2.31
CA TYR A 105 3.05 -21.80 3.41
C TYR A 105 1.90 -22.32 4.29
N GLN A 106 2.19 -22.77 5.51
CA GLN A 106 1.18 -23.15 6.52
C GLN A 106 0.73 -21.92 7.32
N THR A 107 -0.59 -21.72 7.38
CA THR A 107 -1.28 -20.74 8.26
C THR A 107 -1.85 -21.49 9.47
N PRO A 108 -1.86 -20.95 10.71
CA PRO A 108 -2.39 -21.64 11.88
C PRO A 108 -3.93 -21.70 11.85
N ALA A 109 -4.49 -22.89 12.04
CA ALA A 109 -5.93 -23.14 12.15
C ALA A 109 -6.46 -22.75 13.53
N VAL A 110 -7.59 -22.05 13.57
CA VAL A 110 -8.45 -21.96 14.76
C VAL A 110 -9.73 -22.73 14.44
N GLU A 111 -9.93 -23.80 15.20
CA GLU A 111 -11.13 -24.62 15.19
C GLU A 111 -12.32 -23.79 15.70
N THR A 112 -13.43 -23.75 14.95
CA THR A 112 -14.75 -23.53 15.54
C THR A 112 -15.79 -24.31 14.75
N SER A 113 -16.49 -25.15 15.49
CA SER A 113 -17.47 -26.14 15.09
C SER A 113 -18.80 -25.54 14.60
N LEU A 114 -19.31 -26.13 13.51
CA LEU A 114 -20.71 -26.47 13.18
C LEU A 114 -21.77 -25.35 13.06
N SER A 115 -22.31 -25.17 11.84
CA SER A 115 -23.64 -25.72 11.50
C SER A 115 -23.99 -25.48 10.01
N LEU A 116 -24.41 -26.56 9.34
CA LEU A 116 -24.96 -26.60 7.98
C LEU A 116 -26.44 -26.17 7.98
N ARG A 117 -26.87 -25.38 6.97
CA ARG A 117 -28.09 -25.58 6.10
C ARG A 117 -28.51 -24.30 5.31
N PRO A 118 -29.31 -24.40 4.23
CA PRO A 118 -28.82 -24.12 2.87
C PRO A 118 -29.48 -22.91 2.16
N ALA A 119 -28.91 -22.63 0.99
CA ALA A 119 -29.20 -21.63 -0.04
C ALA A 119 -30.64 -21.15 -0.25
N GLU A 120 -30.77 -19.85 -0.61
CA GLU A 120 -31.56 -19.43 -1.77
C GLU A 120 -31.18 -18.02 -2.31
N SER A 121 -30.81 -18.00 -3.60
CA SER A 121 -30.97 -16.94 -4.62
C SER A 121 -30.17 -15.62 -4.58
N VAL A 122 -29.04 -15.67 -5.30
CA VAL A 122 -28.53 -14.74 -6.34
C VAL A 122 -29.25 -13.39 -6.53
N SER A 123 -28.51 -12.30 -6.34
CA SER A 123 -28.53 -11.15 -7.26
C SER A 123 -27.09 -10.74 -7.60
N VAL A 124 -26.76 -10.80 -8.90
CA VAL A 124 -25.43 -10.51 -9.44
C VAL A 124 -25.30 -9.01 -9.65
N SER A 125 -24.24 -8.40 -9.11
CA SER A 125 -23.69 -7.15 -9.61
C SER A 125 -22.17 -7.25 -9.56
N SER A 126 -21.56 -7.01 -10.71
CA SER A 126 -20.20 -7.38 -11.07
C SER A 126 -19.12 -6.45 -10.48
N GLU A 127 -17.95 -7.05 -10.25
CA GLU A 127 -16.59 -6.46 -10.27
C GLU A 127 -16.08 -5.62 -9.08
N ALA A 128 -15.43 -6.32 -8.14
CA ALA A 128 -13.98 -6.17 -7.85
C ALA A 128 -13.53 -7.37 -7.02
N GLY A 129 -12.35 -7.93 -7.31
CA GLY A 129 -11.86 -9.18 -6.72
C GLY A 129 -11.77 -9.15 -5.20
N TYR A 130 -12.74 -9.79 -4.54
CA TYR A 130 -12.69 -10.08 -3.11
C TYR A 130 -11.62 -11.13 -2.83
N SER A 131 -10.59 -10.77 -2.06
CA SER A 131 -9.83 -11.74 -1.29
C SER A 131 -10.67 -12.09 -0.06
N PRO A 132 -11.16 -13.34 0.09
CA PRO A 132 -11.95 -13.71 1.24
C PRO A 132 -11.02 -13.76 2.47
N GLY A 133 -11.11 -12.76 3.35
CA GLY A 133 -10.48 -12.83 4.68
C GLY A 133 -9.93 -11.53 5.29
N PHE A 134 -9.77 -10.43 4.54
CA PHE A 134 -9.27 -9.17 5.10
C PHE A 134 -10.40 -8.13 5.22
N ASP A 135 -10.80 -7.82 6.46
CA ASP A 135 -11.81 -6.80 6.74
C ASP A 135 -11.22 -5.39 6.60
N HIS A 136 -11.26 -4.88 5.37
CA HIS A 136 -10.83 -3.52 5.05
C HIS A 136 -11.62 -2.45 5.81
N LEU A 137 -12.89 -2.70 6.16
CA LEU A 137 -13.71 -1.74 6.89
C LEU A 137 -13.28 -1.68 8.37
N ALA A 138 -12.98 -2.82 8.99
CA ALA A 138 -12.39 -2.84 10.33
C ALA A 138 -11.05 -2.10 10.37
N LEU A 139 -10.18 -2.31 9.37
CA LEU A 139 -8.94 -1.54 9.24
C LEU A 139 -9.20 -0.04 9.15
N ALA A 140 -10.12 0.38 8.29
CA ALA A 140 -10.44 1.80 8.09
C ALA A 140 -10.92 2.45 9.40
N ARG A 141 -11.79 1.75 10.16
CA ARG A 141 -12.27 2.21 11.46
C ARG A 141 -11.14 2.34 12.48
N GLN A 142 -10.30 1.31 12.62
CA GLN A 142 -9.17 1.32 13.54
C GLN A 142 -8.18 2.44 13.19
N PHE A 143 -7.87 2.60 11.90
CA PHE A 143 -7.02 3.67 11.41
C PHE A 143 -7.58 5.05 11.75
N CYS A 144 -8.85 5.33 11.43
CA CYS A 144 -9.45 6.62 11.72
C CYS A 144 -9.51 6.90 13.23
N GLN A 145 -9.90 5.92 14.04
CA GLN A 145 -9.90 6.05 15.50
C GLN A 145 -8.51 6.43 16.02
N TRP A 146 -7.48 5.68 15.61
CA TRP A 146 -6.10 5.97 15.98
C TRP A 146 -5.66 7.36 15.52
N PHE A 147 -5.83 7.68 14.24
CA PHE A 147 -5.32 8.91 13.62
C PHE A 147 -5.94 10.16 14.27
N PHE A 148 -7.27 10.22 14.37
CA PHE A 148 -7.95 11.41 14.91
C PHE A 148 -7.77 11.53 16.42
N GLN A 149 -7.71 10.43 17.18
CA GLN A 149 -7.35 10.50 18.59
C GLN A 149 -5.92 11.00 18.80
N LEU A 150 -4.98 10.55 17.97
CA LEU A 150 -3.60 10.97 18.03
C LEU A 150 -3.44 12.44 17.66
N LEU A 151 -4.04 12.87 16.54
CA LEU A 151 -4.00 14.25 16.07
C LEU A 151 -4.69 15.21 17.06
N ASN A 152 -5.91 14.88 17.50
CA ASN A 152 -6.64 15.73 18.45
C ASN A 152 -5.93 15.81 19.81
N SER A 153 -5.13 14.80 20.21
CA SER A 153 -4.33 14.90 21.44
C SER A 153 -3.31 16.03 21.46
N GLN A 154 -2.98 16.58 20.29
CA GLN A 154 -2.11 17.74 20.16
C GLN A 154 -2.84 19.07 20.45
N ASN A 155 -4.17 19.06 20.53
CA ASN A 155 -4.97 20.25 20.74
C ASN A 155 -4.98 20.64 22.24
N PRO A 156 -4.50 21.85 22.60
CA PRO A 156 -4.45 22.30 24.00
C PRO A 156 -5.81 22.34 24.71
N SER A 157 -6.91 22.50 23.96
CA SER A 157 -8.26 22.58 24.53
C SER A 157 -8.69 21.28 25.22
N LEU A 158 -8.12 20.12 24.84
CA LEU A 158 -8.47 18.82 25.46
C LEU A 158 -7.80 18.58 26.82
N ARG A 159 -6.87 19.44 27.26
CA ARG A 159 -6.17 19.34 28.56
C ARG A 159 -5.57 17.95 28.87
N GLN A 160 -5.17 17.22 27.84
CA GLN A 160 -4.52 15.92 27.94
C GLN A 160 -3.06 16.04 27.48
N PRO A 161 -2.14 15.20 27.99
CA PRO A 161 -0.78 15.20 27.50
C PRO A 161 -0.76 14.79 26.01
N PRO A 162 0.01 15.49 25.16
CA PRO A 162 0.12 15.14 23.75
C PRO A 162 0.76 13.76 23.60
N LYS A 163 0.20 12.94 22.72
CA LYS A 163 0.78 11.65 22.33
C LYS A 163 1.88 11.82 21.29
N ASP A 164 2.65 10.77 21.02
CA ASP A 164 3.76 10.81 20.06
C ASP A 164 3.30 11.01 18.60
N TRP A 165 3.50 12.22 18.09
CA TRP A 165 3.20 12.62 16.71
C TRP A 165 4.48 13.00 15.98
N GLY A 166 4.61 12.53 14.74
CA GLY A 166 5.74 12.91 13.90
C GLY A 166 5.70 12.29 12.49
N PRO A 167 6.80 12.46 11.72
CA PRO A 167 6.91 11.99 10.33
C PRO A 167 6.90 10.46 10.19
N GLN A 168 7.18 9.71 11.25
CA GLN A 168 7.27 8.24 11.24
C GLN A 168 5.99 7.53 10.77
N HIS A 169 4.84 8.20 10.90
CA HIS A 169 3.51 7.72 10.51
C HIS A 169 3.25 7.80 8.99
N PHE A 170 4.12 8.50 8.26
CA PHE A 170 3.97 8.79 6.84
C PHE A 170 5.08 8.11 6.02
N TRP A 171 4.83 7.91 4.72
CA TRP A 171 5.90 7.61 3.78
C TRP A 171 6.73 8.86 3.50
N GLU A 172 8.03 8.69 3.20
CA GLU A 172 8.95 9.80 2.94
C GLU A 172 8.47 10.71 1.81
N ASP A 173 7.80 10.16 0.80
CA ASP A 173 7.27 10.88 -0.35
C ASP A 173 5.76 11.15 -0.25
N VAL A 174 5.22 11.21 0.98
CA VAL A 174 3.82 11.56 1.22
C VAL A 174 3.47 12.93 0.64
N ARG A 175 2.22 13.07 0.19
CA ARG A 175 1.64 14.35 -0.24
C ARG A 175 0.38 14.67 0.55
N LEU A 176 0.29 15.90 1.04
CA LEU A 176 -0.91 16.46 1.65
C LEU A 176 -1.48 17.54 0.72
N ARG A 177 -2.74 17.39 0.30
CA ARG A 177 -3.51 18.42 -0.40
C ARG A 177 -4.62 18.94 0.51
N LEU A 178 -4.63 20.24 0.77
CA LEU A 178 -5.63 20.91 1.59
C LEU A 178 -6.49 21.82 0.71
N PHE A 179 -7.79 21.57 0.70
CA PHE A 179 -8.78 22.37 -0.01
C PHE A 179 -9.64 23.11 1.02
N SER A 180 -9.53 24.43 1.09
CA SER A 180 -10.37 25.25 1.95
C SER A 180 -11.36 26.06 1.11
N SER A 181 -12.64 26.00 1.50
CA SER A 181 -13.69 26.85 0.90
C SER A 181 -14.04 28.06 1.78
N ALA A 182 -13.33 28.27 2.90
CA ALA A 182 -13.67 29.31 3.88
C ALA A 182 -13.32 30.73 3.40
N VAL A 183 -12.30 30.91 2.56
CA VAL A 183 -11.85 32.24 2.07
C VAL A 183 -11.44 32.14 0.59
N GLY A 184 -12.43 31.90 -0.28
CA GLY A 184 -12.18 31.56 -1.68
C GLY A 184 -11.59 30.14 -1.81
N GLN A 185 -11.90 29.44 -2.90
CA GLN A 185 -11.41 28.07 -3.08
C GLN A 185 -9.88 28.07 -3.22
N GLN A 186 -9.17 27.77 -2.14
CA GLN A 186 -7.72 27.70 -2.08
C GLN A 186 -7.27 26.23 -1.97
N MET A 187 -6.26 25.87 -2.76
CA MET A 187 -5.58 24.57 -2.68
C MET A 187 -4.13 24.79 -2.26
N GLU A 188 -3.75 24.19 -1.14
CA GLU A 188 -2.37 24.11 -0.68
C GLU A 188 -1.86 22.67 -0.83
N GLU A 189 -0.59 22.49 -1.19
CA GLU A 189 0.04 21.17 -1.28
C GLU A 189 1.38 21.15 -0.53
N PHE A 190 1.56 20.10 0.28
CA PHE A 190 2.76 19.85 1.07
C PHE A 190 3.35 18.50 0.68
N HIS A 191 4.68 18.47 0.56
CA HIS A 191 5.42 17.30 0.10
C HIS A 191 6.40 16.87 1.19
N GLY A 192 6.52 15.56 1.38
CA GLY A 192 7.44 14.98 2.36
C GLY A 192 6.79 14.75 3.73
N SER A 193 7.34 13.78 4.46
CA SER A 193 6.82 13.32 5.75
C SER A 193 6.88 14.42 6.82
N GLU A 194 7.96 15.20 6.88
CA GLU A 194 8.12 16.30 7.83
C GLU A 194 7.09 17.42 7.60
N LEU A 195 7.01 17.98 6.38
CA LEU A 195 6.11 19.10 6.09
C LEU A 195 4.64 18.69 6.24
N THR A 196 4.28 17.47 5.84
CA THR A 196 2.94 16.92 6.03
C THR A 196 2.60 16.78 7.51
N SER A 197 3.51 16.22 8.30
CA SER A 197 3.34 16.05 9.74
C SER A 197 3.20 17.40 10.45
N LEU A 198 4.05 18.37 10.14
CA LEU A 198 4.02 19.71 10.72
C LEU A 198 2.75 20.48 10.36
N ARG A 199 2.28 20.39 9.10
CA ARG A 199 1.06 21.10 8.69
C ARG A 199 -0.17 20.55 9.39
N LEU A 200 -0.32 19.22 9.46
CA LEU A 200 -1.41 18.58 10.19
C LEU A 200 -1.35 18.91 11.69
N LEU A 201 -0.15 18.90 12.28
CA LEU A 201 0.06 19.31 13.67
C LEU A 201 -0.40 20.76 13.91
N ALA A 202 -0.09 21.68 13.00
CA ALA A 202 -0.49 23.08 13.09
C ALA A 202 -2.02 23.25 13.08
N LEU A 203 -2.77 22.44 12.30
CA LEU A 203 -4.23 22.45 12.32
C LEU A 203 -4.78 22.13 13.73
N ALA A 204 -4.24 21.09 14.38
CA ALA A 204 -4.72 20.66 15.69
C ALA A 204 -4.23 21.54 16.84
N ARG A 205 -2.94 21.93 16.82
CA ARG A 205 -2.28 22.61 17.94
C ARG A 205 -2.38 24.13 17.85
N ASP A 206 -2.02 24.69 16.70
CA ASP A 206 -1.83 26.13 16.54
C ASP A 206 -3.16 26.80 16.13
N GLU A 207 -3.92 26.18 15.22
CA GLU A 207 -5.25 26.63 14.79
C GLU A 207 -6.39 26.13 15.72
N ARG A 208 -6.05 25.24 16.66
CA ARG A 208 -6.93 24.65 17.69
C ARG A 208 -8.17 23.96 17.12
N LEU A 209 -8.02 23.29 15.98
CA LEU A 209 -9.10 22.52 15.38
C LEU A 209 -9.19 21.13 16.01
N LEU A 210 -10.41 20.70 16.31
CA LEU A 210 -10.74 19.34 16.70
C LEU A 210 -11.50 18.69 15.54
N LEU A 211 -11.01 17.55 15.07
CA LEU A 211 -11.63 16.80 13.98
C LEU A 211 -12.40 15.62 14.55
N SER A 212 -13.71 15.61 14.37
CA SER A 212 -14.61 14.56 14.85
C SER A 212 -15.10 13.71 13.67
N PRO A 213 -14.53 12.52 13.43
CA PRO A 213 -14.88 11.69 12.30
C PRO A 213 -16.23 10.98 12.50
N ASN A 214 -17.03 10.88 11.43
CA ASN A 214 -18.18 9.99 11.37
C ASN A 214 -17.74 8.60 10.86
N LEU A 215 -17.66 7.63 11.76
CA LEU A 215 -17.15 6.28 11.49
C LEU A 215 -18.25 5.29 11.04
N ASP A 216 -19.49 5.74 11.02
CA ASP A 216 -20.63 4.97 10.54
C ASP A 216 -20.89 5.29 9.07
N PRO A 217 -21.40 4.34 8.26
CA PRO A 217 -21.94 4.66 6.95
C PRO A 217 -23.06 5.70 7.10
N PRO A 218 -23.07 6.83 6.35
CA PRO A 218 -22.34 7.13 5.12
C PRO A 218 -21.02 7.94 5.30
N GLY A 219 -20.57 8.16 6.53
CA GLY A 219 -19.39 8.97 6.87
C GLY A 219 -18.05 8.29 6.59
N LEU A 220 -18.01 6.95 6.49
CA LEU A 220 -16.78 6.20 6.22
C LEU A 220 -16.94 5.31 4.97
N LYS A 221 -15.97 5.38 4.05
CA LYS A 221 -15.85 4.47 2.90
C LYS A 221 -14.41 3.96 2.81
N VAL A 222 -14.26 2.71 2.39
CA VAL A 222 -12.97 2.09 2.14
C VAL A 222 -12.96 1.48 0.74
N LEU A 223 -11.84 1.63 0.04
CA LEU A 223 -11.57 0.93 -1.22
C LEU A 223 -10.17 0.36 -1.14
N SER A 224 -9.97 -0.85 -1.66
CA SER A 224 -8.65 -1.42 -1.82
C SER A 224 -8.30 -1.52 -3.31
N SER A 225 -7.08 -1.11 -3.64
CA SER A 225 -6.53 -1.33 -4.98
C SER A 225 -5.88 -2.71 -5.05
N PRO A 226 -5.84 -3.35 -6.24
CA PRO A 226 -5.07 -4.56 -6.47
C PRO A 226 -3.56 -4.41 -6.20
N HIS A 227 -3.06 -3.18 -6.14
CA HIS A 227 -1.65 -2.84 -5.95
C HIS A 227 -1.27 -2.61 -4.48
N GLY A 228 -2.15 -2.95 -3.53
CA GLY A 228 -1.84 -2.89 -2.09
C GLY A 228 -2.07 -1.54 -1.41
N LEU A 229 -2.47 -0.51 -2.17
CA LEU A 229 -2.97 0.74 -1.62
C LEU A 229 -4.40 0.54 -1.10
N VAL A 230 -4.66 0.95 0.14
CA VAL A 230 -6.00 1.02 0.75
C VAL A 230 -6.39 2.49 0.90
N LEU A 231 -7.49 2.87 0.26
CA LEU A 231 -8.09 4.19 0.42
C LEU A 231 -9.08 4.19 1.57
N VAL A 232 -8.92 5.15 2.48
CA VAL A 232 -9.87 5.42 3.56
C VAL A 232 -10.40 6.83 3.37
N ALA A 233 -11.69 6.96 3.05
CA ALA A 233 -12.39 8.23 2.96
C ALA A 233 -13.28 8.39 4.19
N VAL A 234 -13.19 9.52 4.86
CA VAL A 234 -13.95 9.83 6.08
C VAL A 234 -14.47 11.26 6.04
N ALA A 235 -15.75 11.44 6.36
CA ALA A 235 -16.37 12.73 6.60
C ALA A 235 -16.47 12.99 8.11
N GLY A 236 -16.50 14.25 8.51
CA GLY A 236 -16.62 14.61 9.92
C GLY A 236 -16.92 16.09 10.12
N THR A 237 -16.98 16.50 11.39
CA THR A 237 -17.13 17.90 11.78
C THR A 237 -15.81 18.47 12.29
N ILE A 238 -15.61 19.77 12.09
CA ILE A 238 -14.51 20.53 12.67
C ILE A 238 -15.06 21.38 13.79
N HIS A 239 -14.44 21.31 14.95
CA HIS A 239 -14.81 22.09 16.11
C HIS A 239 -13.63 22.94 16.59
N ARG A 240 -13.96 24.07 17.22
CA ARG A 240 -13.03 24.82 18.06
C ARG A 240 -13.75 25.03 19.39
N ASP A 241 -13.18 24.48 20.45
CA ASP A 241 -13.82 24.39 21.75
C ASP A 241 -15.23 23.76 21.60
N ASP A 242 -16.29 24.42 22.08
CA ASP A 242 -17.67 23.91 21.98
C ASP A 242 -18.41 24.34 20.71
N VAL A 243 -17.73 25.00 19.77
CA VAL A 243 -18.35 25.54 18.54
C VAL A 243 -18.00 24.68 17.34
N CYS A 244 -19.01 24.18 16.63
CA CYS A 244 -18.85 23.55 15.32
C CYS A 244 -18.54 24.64 14.28
N LEU A 245 -17.43 24.51 13.56
CA LEU A 245 -17.00 25.46 12.53
C LEU A 245 -17.42 25.02 11.12
N GLY A 246 -17.78 23.75 10.95
CA GLY A 246 -18.20 23.19 9.66
C GLY A 246 -17.89 21.71 9.54
N VAL A 247 -17.81 21.25 8.29
CA VAL A 247 -17.58 19.83 7.95
C VAL A 247 -16.31 19.65 7.13
N TYR A 248 -15.77 18.44 7.18
CA TYR A 248 -14.64 18.06 6.37
C TYR A 248 -14.84 16.70 5.71
N GLU A 249 -14.12 16.50 4.62
CA GLU A 249 -13.90 15.19 4.01
C GLU A 249 -12.39 14.97 3.91
N GLN A 250 -11.93 13.82 4.36
CA GLN A 250 -10.53 13.45 4.32
C GLN A 250 -10.35 12.09 3.66
N VAL A 251 -9.46 12.03 2.68
CA VAL A 251 -9.10 10.79 1.99
C VAL A 251 -7.63 10.48 2.27
N PHE A 252 -7.39 9.28 2.79
CA PHE A 252 -6.06 8.75 3.05
C PHE A 252 -5.74 7.63 2.07
N GLY A 253 -4.53 7.65 1.53
CA GLY A 253 -3.93 6.48 0.91
C GLY A 253 -3.03 5.77 1.91
N LEU A 254 -3.32 4.51 2.23
CA LEU A 254 -2.55 3.70 3.17
C LEU A 254 -1.82 2.59 2.42
N ILE A 255 -0.52 2.45 2.68
CA ILE A 255 0.28 1.34 2.17
C ILE A 255 0.93 0.66 3.37
N ARG A 256 0.82 -0.67 3.41
CA ARG A 256 1.45 -1.47 4.44
C ARG A 256 2.97 -1.35 4.36
N SER A 257 3.63 -1.04 5.48
CA SER A 257 5.08 -1.03 5.57
C SER A 257 5.62 -2.46 5.49
N PRO A 258 6.62 -2.73 4.64
CA PRO A 258 7.28 -4.04 4.58
C PRO A 258 8.34 -4.20 5.69
N LEU A 259 8.76 -3.11 6.32
CA LEU A 259 9.88 -3.08 7.28
C LEU A 259 9.44 -3.36 8.72
N GLU A 260 8.19 -3.07 9.04
CA GLU A 260 7.62 -3.17 10.38
C GLU A 260 6.37 -4.06 10.33
N GLN A 261 6.31 -5.05 11.21
CA GLN A 261 5.28 -6.08 11.14
C GLN A 261 3.90 -5.48 11.40
N ASN A 262 3.06 -5.45 10.36
CA ASN A 262 1.68 -4.96 10.42
C ASN A 262 1.50 -3.44 10.63
N SER A 263 2.49 -2.59 10.31
CA SER A 263 2.28 -1.14 10.31
C SER A 263 1.79 -0.63 8.95
N TRP A 264 0.81 0.28 8.96
CA TRP A 264 0.29 0.97 7.79
C TRP A 264 0.80 2.41 7.81
N LYS A 265 1.42 2.85 6.73
CA LYS A 265 1.93 4.23 6.58
C LYS A 265 1.10 5.00 5.58
N ILE A 266 0.96 6.30 5.85
CA ILE A 266 0.17 7.21 5.05
C ILE A 266 0.98 7.64 3.82
N LYS A 267 0.48 7.31 2.63
CA LYS A 267 1.07 7.64 1.33
C LYS A 267 0.59 8.97 0.76
N PHE A 268 -0.65 9.35 1.05
CA PHE A 268 -1.16 10.69 0.76
C PHE A 268 -2.35 11.02 1.64
N VAL A 269 -2.63 12.30 1.76
CA VAL A 269 -3.78 12.86 2.47
C VAL A 269 -4.41 13.95 1.60
N ASN A 270 -5.71 13.83 1.32
CA ASN A 270 -6.49 14.92 0.75
C ASN A 270 -7.49 15.36 1.81
N LEU A 271 -7.43 16.62 2.25
CA LEU A 271 -8.34 17.18 3.24
C LEU A 271 -9.12 18.32 2.59
N LYS A 272 -10.45 18.22 2.60
CA LYS A 272 -11.36 19.26 2.12
C LYS A 272 -12.18 19.79 3.28
N ILE A 273 -12.16 21.09 3.49
CA ILE A 273 -12.84 21.79 4.58
C ILE A 273 -13.89 22.75 4.01
N LYS A 274 -15.09 22.68 4.56
CA LYS A 274 -16.20 23.60 4.28
C LYS A 274 -16.66 24.23 5.61
N GLY A 275 -16.59 25.55 5.69
CA GLY A 275 -17.12 26.30 6.84
C GLY A 275 -18.65 26.39 6.81
N GLN A 276 -19.25 26.79 7.94
CA GLN A 276 -20.70 26.98 8.06
C GLN A 276 -21.29 27.91 7.01
N ASP A 277 -20.60 29.00 6.65
CA ASP A 277 -21.10 29.95 5.63
C ASP A 277 -21.26 29.33 4.24
N ALA A 278 -20.56 28.23 3.96
CA ALA A 278 -20.64 27.47 2.71
C ALA A 278 -21.63 26.29 2.77
N LEU A 279 -22.13 25.97 3.97
CA LEU A 279 -23.14 24.95 4.23
C LEU A 279 -24.49 25.67 4.24
N GLY A 280 -25.18 25.71 3.08
CA GLY A 280 -26.52 26.31 3.00
C GLY A 280 -27.39 25.76 4.12
N GLY A 281 -28.08 26.63 4.89
CA GLY A 281 -28.61 26.41 6.25
C GLY A 281 -29.58 25.24 6.51
N ALA A 282 -29.65 24.23 5.64
CA ALA A 282 -30.37 22.97 5.81
C ALA A 282 -29.49 21.80 6.30
N GLU A 283 -28.15 21.92 6.29
CA GLU A 283 -27.23 20.82 6.69
C GLU A 283 -26.84 20.81 8.19
N GLU A 284 -27.31 21.77 8.99
CA GLU A 284 -26.96 21.90 10.42
C GLU A 284 -27.37 20.70 11.31
N LEU A 285 -28.24 19.82 10.82
CA LEU A 285 -28.80 18.68 11.56
C LEU A 285 -28.46 17.30 10.98
N ALA A 286 -27.73 17.23 9.86
CA ALA A 286 -27.40 15.96 9.21
C ALA A 286 -26.00 15.48 9.62
N SER A 287 -25.86 14.19 9.94
CA SER A 287 -24.54 13.58 10.17
C SER A 287 -23.65 13.76 8.94
N PRO A 288 -22.39 14.20 9.10
CA PRO A 288 -21.52 14.49 7.97
C PRO A 288 -21.31 13.23 7.12
N ALA A 289 -21.56 13.35 5.82
CA ALA A 289 -21.56 12.25 4.86
C ALA A 289 -20.57 12.52 3.74
N LEU A 290 -20.00 11.45 3.18
CA LEU A 290 -19.10 11.55 2.04
C LEU A 290 -19.87 11.87 0.75
N THR A 291 -19.58 13.04 0.19
CA THR A 291 -20.01 13.49 -1.14
C THR A 291 -19.18 12.86 -2.26
N CYS A 292 -17.97 12.36 -1.97
CA CYS A 292 -17.14 11.70 -2.97
C CYS A 292 -17.75 10.37 -3.46
N SER A 293 -17.80 10.24 -4.79
CA SER A 293 -18.22 9.02 -5.49
C SER A 293 -17.12 7.94 -5.45
N SER A 294 -17.52 6.68 -5.62
CA SER A 294 -16.57 5.56 -5.71
C SER A 294 -15.60 5.73 -6.90
N SER A 295 -16.08 6.30 -8.01
CA SER A 295 -15.28 6.61 -9.20
C SER A 295 -14.18 7.66 -8.94
N GLU A 296 -14.46 8.69 -8.16
CA GLU A 296 -13.45 9.71 -7.80
C GLU A 296 -12.37 9.12 -6.89
N LEU A 297 -12.77 8.26 -5.95
CA LEU A 297 -11.81 7.55 -5.10
C LEU A 297 -10.97 6.57 -5.93
N GLN A 298 -11.55 5.85 -6.89
CA GLN A 298 -10.79 4.95 -7.78
C GLN A 298 -9.73 5.66 -8.63
N LEU A 299 -9.94 6.94 -9.00
CA LEU A 299 -8.91 7.73 -9.69
C LEU A 299 -7.69 7.99 -8.81
N LEU A 300 -7.83 7.99 -7.49
CA LEU A 300 -6.73 8.14 -6.53
C LEU A 300 -5.96 6.82 -6.32
N CYS A 301 -6.45 5.70 -6.88
CA CYS A 301 -5.75 4.41 -6.87
C CYS A 301 -4.79 4.21 -8.06
N ARG A 302 -4.74 5.15 -9.01
CA ARG A 302 -3.90 5.09 -10.23
C ARG A 302 -2.61 5.87 -10.05
#